data_AF-A0A6N9A9H9-F1
#
_entry.id   AF-A0A6N9A9H9-F1
#
_cell.length_a   1.000
_cell.length_b   1.000
_cell.length_c   1.000
_cell.angle_alpha   90.00
_cell.angle_beta   90.00
_cell.angle_gamma   90.00
#
_symmetry.space_group_name_H-M   'P 1'
#
loop_
_entity.id
_entity.type
_entity.pdbx_description
1 polymer ?
#
loop_
_entity_poly.entity_id
_entity_poly.type
_entity_poly.pdbx_seq_one_letter_code
_entity_poly.pdbx_strand_id
1 'polypeptide(L)'
;MDTIVSIPREGISDQLFVSVGSEGTIVGIDPVLHPGRVLQFGPDGRIVAEADVSRLPSPGIPFFNLEGEILIPDERYGMVQVLTPALEPVGTFMTVENLQVALVLPSGDMVVNALSTTPARVRYALHLVTPGDDRLMSMDRPDMRLLTLGNSFRLKRFLALRDRTSFWSAHATTYRIDHWDVSGRLVESLRRDAPWFEGRETRSLARLEPPPADLVGLDSDSEGRLWVLFSVSDLEWKGSWTPTWALS
;
A
#
# COMPACT_ATOMS: atom_id res chain seq x y z
N MET A 1 6.28 10.85 -1.36
CA MET A 1 5.27 9.78 -1.46
C MET A 1 5.73 8.86 -2.59
N ASP A 2 5.90 7.57 -2.30
CA ASP A 2 6.20 6.59 -3.34
C ASP A 2 4.98 6.49 -4.26
N THR A 3 5.11 6.96 -5.50
CA THR A 3 4.05 6.77 -6.48
C THR A 3 4.19 5.39 -7.07
N ILE A 4 3.24 4.50 -6.79
CA ILE A 4 3.16 3.21 -7.49
C ILE A 4 2.63 3.48 -8.90
N VAL A 5 3.54 3.57 -9.86
CA VAL A 5 3.20 3.68 -11.27
C VAL A 5 3.18 2.28 -11.87
N SER A 6 2.01 1.82 -12.29
CA SER A 6 1.96 0.68 -13.22
C SER A 6 2.20 1.22 -14.62
N ILE A 7 3.34 0.84 -15.23
CA ILE A 7 3.64 1.22 -16.62
C ILE A 7 3.19 0.06 -17.52
N PRO A 8 2.05 0.16 -18.21
CA PRO A 8 1.66 -0.85 -19.18
C PRO A 8 2.66 -0.88 -20.34
N ARG A 9 3.14 -2.07 -20.71
CA ARG A 9 3.90 -2.29 -21.94
C ARG A 9 2.97 -2.79 -23.03
N GLU A 10 3.15 -2.29 -24.25
CA GLU A 10 2.41 -2.81 -25.41
C GLU A 10 2.69 -4.31 -25.58
N GLY A 11 1.62 -5.12 -25.55
CA GLY A 11 1.67 -6.55 -25.88
C GLY A 11 2.04 -7.51 -24.74
N ILE A 12 2.29 -7.01 -23.52
CA ILE A 12 2.62 -7.87 -22.36
C ILE A 12 1.76 -7.42 -21.17
N SER A 13 1.03 -8.34 -20.53
CA SER A 13 0.15 -8.07 -19.38
C SER A 13 0.89 -7.74 -18.08
N ASP A 14 2.20 -7.58 -18.12
CA ASP A 14 3.06 -7.68 -16.95
C ASP A 14 3.38 -6.29 -16.42
N GLN A 15 3.07 -6.09 -15.15
CA GLN A 15 3.20 -4.82 -14.47
C GLN A 15 4.59 -4.74 -13.85
N LEU A 16 5.41 -3.81 -14.34
CA LEU A 16 6.53 -3.29 -13.57
C LEU A 16 5.93 -2.48 -12.42
N PHE A 17 6.23 -2.89 -11.19
CA PHE A 17 5.87 -2.12 -10.00
C PHE A 17 7.04 -1.24 -9.65
N VAL A 18 6.85 0.08 -9.68
CA VAL A 18 7.88 1.05 -9.25
C VAL A 18 7.41 1.82 -8.04
N SER A 19 8.38 2.25 -7.24
CA SER A 19 8.25 3.23 -6.18
C SER A 19 9.25 4.35 -6.43
N VAL A 20 8.92 5.56 -5.99
CA VAL A 20 9.72 6.76 -6.24
C VAL A 20 10.05 7.42 -4.91
N GLY A 21 11.30 7.30 -4.48
CA GLY A 21 11.81 7.90 -3.27
C GLY A 21 11.86 9.44 -3.34
N SER A 22 12.04 10.07 -2.19
CA SER A 22 12.07 11.54 -2.04
C SER A 22 13.14 12.25 -2.88
N GLU A 23 14.26 11.58 -3.16
CA GLU A 23 15.35 12.11 -3.98
C GLU A 23 15.14 11.85 -5.49
N GLY A 24 13.98 11.35 -5.89
CA GLY A 24 13.68 10.95 -7.27
C GLY A 24 14.29 9.60 -7.66
N THR A 25 14.87 8.87 -6.71
CA THR A 25 15.31 7.49 -6.91
C THR A 25 14.11 6.61 -7.23
N ILE A 26 14.13 5.94 -8.38
CA ILE A 26 13.07 5.03 -8.80
C ILE A 26 13.56 3.60 -8.60
N VAL A 27 12.80 2.80 -7.86
CA VAL A 27 13.10 1.38 -7.64
C VAL A 27 11.89 0.56 -7.99
N GLY A 28 12.08 -0.59 -8.64
CA GLY A 28 10.98 -1.46 -8.99
C GLY A 28 11.33 -2.93 -9.05
N ILE A 29 10.30 -3.75 -9.20
CA ILE A 29 10.40 -5.20 -9.39
C ILE A 29 9.67 -5.55 -10.68
N ASP A 30 10.37 -6.27 -11.56
CA ASP A 30 9.80 -6.87 -12.76
C ASP A 30 9.77 -8.40 -12.56
N PRO A 31 8.64 -8.97 -12.10
CA PRO A 31 8.59 -10.38 -11.77
C PRO A 31 8.72 -11.30 -13.00
N VAL A 32 8.62 -10.76 -14.22
CA VAL A 32 8.64 -11.55 -15.45
C VAL A 32 9.97 -11.48 -16.17
N LEU A 33 10.47 -10.28 -16.44
CA LEU A 33 11.74 -10.12 -17.14
C LEU A 33 12.94 -10.25 -16.22
N HIS A 34 12.78 -9.89 -14.95
CA HIS A 34 13.86 -9.92 -13.96
C HIS A 34 13.39 -10.62 -12.67
N PRO A 35 12.98 -11.90 -12.75
CA PRO A 35 12.43 -12.62 -11.61
C PRO A 35 13.41 -12.63 -10.45
N GLY A 36 12.92 -12.25 -9.26
CA GLY A 36 13.73 -12.18 -8.05
C GLY A 36 14.78 -11.06 -8.06
N ARG A 37 14.58 -9.99 -8.85
CA ARG A 37 15.45 -8.81 -8.84
C ARG A 37 14.70 -7.56 -8.43
N VAL A 38 15.39 -6.71 -7.67
CA VAL A 38 15.05 -5.30 -7.51
C VAL A 38 15.94 -4.49 -8.43
N LEU A 39 15.32 -3.57 -9.16
CA LEU A 39 15.95 -2.74 -10.16
C LEU A 39 15.89 -1.28 -9.70
N GLN A 40 17.02 -0.59 -9.75
CA GLN A 40 17.06 0.86 -9.59
C GLN A 40 17.18 1.52 -10.96
N PHE A 41 16.36 2.53 -11.21
CA PHE A 41 16.31 3.25 -12.47
C PHE A 41 16.87 4.66 -12.31
N GLY A 42 17.69 5.08 -13.28
CA GLY A 42 18.14 6.45 -13.41
C GLY A 42 17.04 7.37 -13.96
N PRO A 43 17.25 8.69 -13.98
CA PRO A 43 16.30 9.66 -14.51
C PRO A 43 15.92 9.46 -15.99
N ASP A 44 16.76 8.77 -16.76
CA ASP A 44 16.52 8.41 -18.16
C ASP A 44 15.73 7.10 -18.32
N GLY A 45 15.29 6.49 -17.22
CA GLY A 45 14.57 5.22 -17.19
C GLY A 45 15.44 3.99 -17.41
N ARG A 46 16.78 4.12 -17.48
CA ARG A 46 17.67 2.97 -17.59
C ARG A 46 17.95 2.35 -16.23
N ILE A 47 18.17 1.05 -16.20
CA ILE A 47 18.63 0.33 -15.01
C ILE A 47 20.05 0.80 -14.69
N VAL A 48 20.26 1.34 -13.49
CA VAL A 48 21.57 1.80 -13.00
C VAL A 48 22.15 0.88 -11.93
N ALA A 49 21.30 0.12 -11.24
CA ALA A 49 21.72 -0.92 -10.31
C ALA A 49 20.68 -2.04 -10.24
N GLU A 50 21.12 -3.22 -9.82
CA GLU A 50 20.26 -4.37 -9.57
C GLU A 50 20.71 -5.14 -8.32
N ALA A 51 19.76 -5.73 -7.60
CA ALA A 51 20.04 -6.64 -6.50
C ALA A 51 19.24 -7.93 -6.61
N ASP A 52 19.87 -9.03 -6.20
CA ASP A 52 19.25 -10.34 -6.10
C ASP A 52 18.43 -10.44 -4.81
N VAL A 53 17.12 -10.55 -4.97
CA VAL A 53 16.14 -10.71 -3.90
C VAL A 53 15.42 -12.05 -4.01
N SER A 54 15.95 -12.99 -4.81
CA SER A 54 15.39 -14.34 -4.99
C SER A 54 15.33 -15.16 -3.69
N ARG A 55 16.01 -14.70 -2.64
CA ARG A 55 15.89 -15.25 -1.28
C ARG A 55 14.53 -14.96 -0.64
N LEU A 56 13.80 -13.96 -1.13
CA LEU A 56 12.41 -13.68 -0.76
C LEU A 56 11.50 -14.53 -1.64
N PRO A 57 10.75 -15.50 -1.09
CA PRO A 57 9.95 -16.40 -1.93
C PRO A 57 8.70 -15.74 -2.50
N SER A 58 8.31 -14.57 -2.00
CA SER A 58 7.21 -13.75 -2.54
C SER A 58 7.50 -12.26 -2.34
N PRO A 59 8.45 -11.67 -3.11
CA PRO A 59 8.79 -10.26 -2.96
C PRO A 59 7.61 -9.40 -3.42
N GLY A 60 7.08 -8.59 -2.50
CA GLY A 60 6.07 -7.58 -2.78
C GLY A 60 6.70 -6.28 -3.31
N ILE A 61 5.88 -5.26 -3.50
CA ILE A 61 6.31 -3.98 -4.07
C ILE A 61 7.31 -3.28 -3.13
N PRO A 62 8.50 -2.87 -3.62
CA PRO A 62 9.48 -2.18 -2.79
C PRO A 62 8.97 -0.78 -2.42
N PHE A 63 9.36 -0.26 -1.26
CA PHE A 63 9.04 1.12 -0.84
C PHE A 63 10.22 1.71 -0.06
N PHE A 64 10.25 3.03 0.09
CA PHE A 64 11.35 3.73 0.74
C PHE A 64 11.00 4.11 2.18
N ASN A 65 11.99 4.08 3.07
CA ASN A 65 11.88 4.79 4.35
C ASN A 65 12.38 6.24 4.23
N LEU A 66 12.31 6.97 5.35
CA LEU A 66 12.71 8.38 5.42
C LEU A 66 14.23 8.59 5.32
N GLU A 67 15.02 7.54 5.52
CA GLU A 67 16.47 7.56 5.36
C GLU A 67 16.91 7.16 3.93
N GLY A 68 15.95 6.88 3.05
CA GLY A 68 16.18 6.46 1.67
C GLY A 68 16.49 4.98 1.50
N GLU A 69 16.42 4.18 2.57
CA GLU A 69 16.55 2.72 2.48
C GLU A 69 15.34 2.12 1.75
N ILE A 70 15.59 1.01 1.08
CA ILE A 70 14.60 0.29 0.28
C ILE A 70 14.12 -0.92 1.08
N LEU A 71 12.82 -0.95 1.34
CA LEU A 71 12.13 -2.00 2.08
C LEU A 71 11.41 -2.91 1.10
N ILE A 72 11.72 -4.19 1.15
CA ILE A 72 11.12 -5.20 0.27
C ILE A 72 10.35 -6.20 1.12
N PRO A 73 9.02 -6.14 1.11
CA PRO A 73 8.22 -7.07 1.87
C PRO A 73 8.25 -8.46 1.24
N ASP A 74 8.27 -9.49 2.07
CA ASP A 74 8.00 -10.87 1.73
C ASP A 74 6.58 -11.19 2.18
N GLU A 75 5.65 -11.19 1.24
CA GLU A 75 4.21 -11.34 1.54
C GLU A 75 3.88 -12.72 2.11
N ARG A 76 4.71 -13.73 1.81
CA ARG A 76 4.47 -15.12 2.21
C ARG A 76 4.90 -15.36 3.64
N TYR A 77 6.04 -14.81 4.06
CA TYR A 77 6.61 -15.06 5.38
C TYR A 77 6.39 -13.94 6.37
N GLY A 78 5.81 -12.82 5.94
CA GLY A 78 5.67 -11.64 6.79
C GLY A 78 7.04 -11.17 7.26
N MET A 79 7.98 -11.01 6.33
CA MET A 79 9.31 -10.46 6.60
C MET A 79 9.50 -9.22 5.73
N VAL A 80 10.37 -8.29 6.13
CA VAL A 80 10.83 -7.21 5.26
C VAL A 80 12.34 -7.27 5.18
N GLN A 81 12.88 -7.25 3.97
CA GLN A 81 14.30 -7.06 3.72
C GLN A 81 14.59 -5.57 3.54
N VAL A 82 15.64 -5.09 4.19
CA VAL A 82 16.11 -3.71 4.11
C VAL A 82 17.36 -3.67 3.24
N LEU A 83 17.35 -2.83 2.22
CA LEU A 83 18.51 -2.54 1.38
C LEU A 83 18.91 -1.06 1.48
N THR A 84 20.21 -0.77 1.33
CA THR A 84 20.69 0.60 1.15
C THR A 84 20.23 1.16 -0.21
N PRO A 85 20.36 2.48 -0.46
CA PRO A 85 20.15 3.05 -1.80
C PRO A 85 21.02 2.46 -2.90
N ALA A 86 22.16 1.85 -2.55
CA ALA A 86 23.04 1.11 -3.46
C ALA A 86 22.62 -0.36 -3.64
N LEU A 87 21.44 -0.74 -3.13
CA LEU A 87 20.86 -2.08 -3.12
C LEU A 87 21.65 -3.12 -2.32
N GLU A 88 22.43 -2.69 -1.33
CA GLU A 88 23.17 -3.59 -0.45
C GLU A 88 22.29 -4.02 0.73
N PRO A 89 22.23 -5.31 1.11
CA PRO A 89 21.39 -5.76 2.21
C PRO A 89 21.92 -5.26 3.56
N VAL A 90 21.06 -4.55 4.30
CA VAL A 90 21.34 -4.02 5.64
C VAL A 90 20.84 -4.99 6.71
N GLY A 91 19.68 -5.60 6.49
CA GLY A 91 19.07 -6.50 7.45
C GLY A 91 17.70 -7.02 7.03
N THR A 92 17.08 -7.77 7.93
CA THR A 92 15.70 -8.24 7.82
C THR A 92 14.99 -8.10 9.16
N PHE A 93 13.68 -7.89 9.15
CA PHE A 93 12.86 -7.96 10.35
C PHE A 93 11.50 -8.60 10.05
N MET A 94 10.87 -9.13 11.09
CA MET A 94 9.55 -9.74 10.97
C MET A 94 8.47 -8.66 10.94
N THR A 95 7.50 -8.84 10.05
CA THR A 95 6.27 -8.04 9.93
C THR A 95 5.05 -8.96 10.02
N VAL A 96 3.90 -8.45 9.61
CA VAL A 96 2.63 -9.15 9.51
C VAL A 96 2.42 -9.66 8.08
N GLU A 97 1.80 -10.84 7.97
CA GLU A 97 1.40 -11.44 6.69
C GLU A 97 0.42 -10.53 5.93
N ASN A 98 0.38 -10.65 4.60
CA ASN A 98 -0.54 -9.92 3.72
C ASN A 98 -0.46 -8.39 3.90
N LEU A 99 0.77 -7.85 3.84
CA LEU A 99 1.00 -6.42 3.85
C LEU A 99 0.30 -5.75 2.65
N GLN A 100 -0.56 -4.78 2.91
CA GLN A 100 -1.28 -4.03 1.87
C GLN A 100 -0.69 -2.63 1.67
N VAL A 101 -0.37 -1.95 2.76
CA VAL A 101 0.22 -0.60 2.77
C VAL A 101 1.16 -0.50 3.97
N ALA A 102 2.29 0.19 3.80
CA ALA A 102 3.20 0.55 4.88
C ALA A 102 3.45 2.06 4.89
N LEU A 103 3.63 2.62 6.07
CA LEU A 103 4.06 3.98 6.31
C LEU A 103 5.23 3.93 7.30
N VAL A 104 6.40 4.43 6.87
CA VAL A 104 7.56 4.55 7.76
C VAL A 104 7.52 5.90 8.47
N LEU A 105 7.63 5.86 9.78
CA LEU A 105 7.59 7.02 10.66
C LEU A 105 9.00 7.62 10.83
N PRO A 106 9.13 8.90 11.21
CA PRO A 106 10.43 9.52 11.47
C PRO A 106 11.27 8.89 12.59
N SER A 107 10.68 8.02 13.40
CA SER A 107 11.40 7.21 14.40
C SER A 107 12.06 5.96 13.81
N GLY A 108 11.74 5.60 12.57
CA GLY A 108 12.09 4.30 11.95
C GLY A 108 11.03 3.23 12.19
N ASP A 109 10.06 3.45 13.08
CA ASP A 109 8.91 2.56 13.25
C ASP A 109 8.04 2.53 11.99
N MET A 110 7.29 1.45 11.80
CA MET A 110 6.43 1.26 10.64
C MET A 110 5.00 1.01 11.05
N VAL A 111 4.08 1.81 10.53
CA VAL A 111 2.65 1.51 10.56
C VAL A 111 2.31 0.73 9.31
N VAL A 112 1.75 -0.46 9.49
CA VAL A 112 1.39 -1.35 8.40
C VAL A 112 -0.09 -1.67 8.44
N ASN A 113 -0.73 -1.61 7.28
CA ASN A 113 -2.04 -2.20 7.06
C ASN A 113 -1.84 -3.61 6.53
N ALA A 114 -2.27 -4.62 7.28
CA ALA A 114 -2.07 -6.00 6.91
C ALA A 114 -3.17 -6.90 7.46
N LEU A 115 -3.27 -8.10 6.88
CA LEU A 115 -4.23 -9.12 7.31
C LEU A 115 -3.49 -10.27 7.97
N SER A 116 -3.45 -10.25 9.30
CA SER A 116 -2.90 -11.39 10.02
C SER A 116 -3.88 -12.56 10.05
N THR A 117 -3.40 -13.75 9.73
CA THR A 117 -4.17 -15.01 9.87
C THR A 117 -4.22 -15.52 11.32
N THR A 118 -3.34 -15.03 12.19
CA THR A 118 -3.31 -15.47 13.60
C THR A 118 -4.54 -15.01 14.39
N PRO A 119 -5.16 -15.86 15.22
CA PRO A 119 -6.39 -15.52 15.95
C PRO A 119 -6.30 -14.28 16.83
N ALA A 120 -5.12 -13.99 17.39
CA ALA A 120 -4.90 -12.82 18.24
C ALA A 120 -4.92 -11.49 17.47
N ARG A 121 -4.64 -11.52 16.16
CA ARG A 121 -4.38 -10.32 15.33
C ARG A 121 -5.34 -10.16 14.16
N VAL A 122 -6.05 -11.21 13.74
CA VAL A 122 -7.03 -11.20 12.63
C VAL A 122 -8.16 -10.16 12.79
N ARG A 123 -8.25 -9.53 13.97
CA ARG A 123 -9.25 -8.52 14.33
C ARG A 123 -8.74 -7.09 14.25
N TYR A 124 -7.56 -6.86 13.70
CA TYR A 124 -6.94 -5.53 13.62
C TYR A 124 -6.53 -5.28 12.17
N ALA A 125 -6.82 -4.08 11.67
CA ALA A 125 -6.42 -3.69 10.33
C ALA A 125 -5.00 -3.08 10.30
N LEU A 126 -4.58 -2.49 11.41
CA LEU A 126 -3.32 -1.74 11.50
C LEU A 126 -2.40 -2.37 12.55
N HIS A 127 -1.10 -2.31 12.27
CA HIS A 127 -0.08 -2.72 13.22
C HIS A 127 1.09 -1.72 13.21
N LEU A 128 1.68 -1.49 14.37
CA LEU A 128 2.96 -0.80 14.52
C LEU A 128 4.06 -1.84 14.72
N VAL A 129 5.08 -1.78 13.87
CA VAL A 129 6.27 -2.62 13.88
C VAL A 129 7.47 -1.74 14.19
N THR A 130 8.27 -2.14 15.17
CA THR A 130 9.55 -1.47 15.47
C THR A 130 10.68 -2.35 14.95
N PRO A 131 11.46 -1.91 13.94
CA PRO A 131 12.56 -2.72 13.42
C PRO A 131 13.54 -3.16 14.51
N GLY A 132 13.89 -4.45 14.53
CA GLY A 132 14.78 -5.04 15.53
C GLY A 132 14.14 -5.33 16.90
N ASP A 133 12.88 -4.93 17.11
CA ASP A 133 12.08 -5.33 18.26
C ASP A 133 10.97 -6.28 17.79
N ASP A 134 10.82 -7.43 18.45
CA ASP A 134 9.72 -8.37 18.17
C ASP A 134 8.35 -7.82 18.64
N ARG A 135 8.31 -6.58 19.15
CA ARG A 135 7.09 -5.89 19.54
C ARG A 135 6.26 -5.49 18.33
N LEU A 136 5.06 -6.08 18.29
CA LEU A 136 3.98 -5.72 17.39
C LEU A 136 2.81 -5.18 18.20
N MET A 137 2.43 -3.92 17.98
CA MET A 137 1.20 -3.35 18.54
C MET A 137 0.12 -3.35 17.47
N SER A 138 -1.04 -3.97 17.75
CA SER A 138 -2.16 -4.00 16.81
C SER A 138 -3.21 -2.97 17.19
N MET A 139 -3.71 -2.22 16.21
CA MET A 139 -4.67 -1.12 16.39
C MET A 139 -5.75 -1.14 15.31
N ASP A 140 -6.73 -0.22 15.39
CA ASP A 140 -7.94 -0.22 14.55
C ASP A 140 -8.67 -1.57 14.57
N ARG A 141 -9.36 -1.85 15.69
CA ARG A 141 -10.22 -3.02 15.84
C ARG A 141 -11.55 -2.76 15.13
N PRO A 142 -11.76 -3.24 13.89
CA PRO A 142 -12.97 -2.94 13.16
C PRO A 142 -14.15 -3.72 13.75
N ASP A 143 -15.37 -3.34 13.37
CA ASP A 143 -16.54 -4.15 13.69
C ASP A 143 -16.38 -5.53 13.02
N MET A 144 -16.32 -6.57 13.84
CA MET A 144 -16.13 -7.95 13.41
C MET A 144 -17.23 -8.44 12.47
N ARG A 145 -18.41 -7.81 12.47
CA ARG A 145 -19.48 -8.09 11.50
C ARG A 145 -19.05 -7.81 10.06
N LEU A 146 -18.03 -6.98 9.88
CA LEU A 146 -17.47 -6.62 8.58
C LEU A 146 -16.50 -7.70 8.04
N LEU A 147 -16.07 -8.64 8.89
CA LEU A 147 -15.18 -9.74 8.54
C LEU A 147 -15.97 -10.98 8.12
N THR A 148 -16.84 -10.84 7.13
CA THR A 148 -17.37 -12.01 6.42
C THR A 148 -16.28 -12.56 5.48
N LEU A 149 -16.25 -13.89 5.31
CA LEU A 149 -15.29 -14.58 4.44
C LEU A 149 -15.35 -13.97 3.03
N GLY A 150 -14.24 -13.35 2.60
CA GLY A 150 -14.07 -12.78 1.26
C GLY A 150 -14.08 -11.25 1.17
N ASN A 151 -14.22 -10.52 2.28
CA ASN A 151 -14.29 -9.05 2.26
C ASN A 151 -13.10 -8.34 2.92
N SER A 152 -11.89 -8.81 2.63
CA SER A 152 -10.65 -8.19 3.10
C SER A 152 -10.52 -6.72 2.67
N PHE A 153 -11.20 -6.33 1.59
CA PHE A 153 -11.18 -4.96 1.09
C PHE A 153 -11.66 -3.92 2.12
N ARG A 154 -12.60 -4.27 3.01
CA ARG A 154 -13.03 -3.39 4.11
C ARG A 154 -11.95 -3.11 5.15
N LEU A 155 -10.94 -3.97 5.24
CA LEU A 155 -9.80 -3.77 6.13
C LEU A 155 -8.69 -2.95 5.49
N LYS A 156 -8.79 -2.67 4.19
CA LYS A 156 -7.81 -1.84 3.51
C LYS A 156 -7.82 -0.43 4.10
N ARG A 157 -6.61 0.08 4.37
CA ARG A 157 -6.34 1.43 4.82
C ARG A 157 -5.32 2.08 3.91
N PHE A 158 -5.51 3.37 3.67
CA PHE A 158 -4.47 4.24 3.13
C PHE A 158 -3.85 5.00 4.27
N LEU A 159 -2.53 5.13 4.26
CA LEU A 159 -1.78 5.74 5.36
C LEU A 159 -1.08 7.00 4.85
N ALA A 160 -1.08 8.04 5.68
CA ALA A 160 -0.32 9.27 5.42
C ALA A 160 0.27 9.79 6.73
N LEU A 161 1.48 10.33 6.68
CA LEU A 161 2.06 11.00 7.83
C LEU A 161 1.25 12.27 8.13
N ARG A 162 1.02 12.60 9.40
CA ARG A 162 0.51 13.92 9.80
C ARG A 162 1.66 14.78 10.30
N ASP A 163 2.45 14.21 11.19
CA ASP A 163 3.64 14.81 11.78
C ASP A 163 4.60 13.70 12.26
N ARG A 164 5.64 14.05 13.01
CA ARG A 164 6.67 13.09 13.45
C ARG A 164 6.17 12.01 14.43
N THR A 165 5.00 12.21 15.01
CA THR A 165 4.47 11.41 16.12
C THR A 165 3.04 10.91 15.87
N SER A 166 2.51 11.15 14.67
CA SER A 166 1.13 10.81 14.36
C SER A 166 0.88 10.66 12.86
N PHE A 167 -0.18 9.92 12.54
CA PHE A 167 -0.52 9.56 11.16
C PHE A 167 -2.03 9.51 10.93
N TRP A 168 -2.41 9.60 9.68
CA TRP A 168 -3.77 9.42 9.19
C TRP A 168 -3.96 8.02 8.62
N SER A 169 -5.15 7.47 8.81
CA SER A 169 -5.60 6.23 8.21
C SER A 169 -6.98 6.42 7.59
N ALA A 170 -7.06 6.33 6.26
CA ALA A 170 -8.31 6.44 5.53
C ALA A 170 -8.88 5.06 5.18
N HIS A 171 -10.17 4.88 5.42
CA HIS A 171 -10.88 3.62 5.19
C HIS A 171 -11.21 3.48 3.70
N ALA A 172 -10.83 2.37 3.07
CA ALA A 172 -11.05 2.19 1.63
C ALA A 172 -12.53 2.13 1.22
N THR A 173 -13.43 1.78 2.14
CA THR A 173 -14.85 1.56 1.85
C THR A 173 -15.78 2.57 2.52
N THR A 174 -15.29 3.56 3.26
CA THR A 174 -16.17 4.57 3.85
C THR A 174 -15.44 5.90 3.85
N TYR A 175 -16.14 7.03 3.71
CA TYR A 175 -15.50 8.34 3.82
C TYR A 175 -15.20 8.66 5.30
N ARG A 176 -14.29 7.87 5.86
CA ARG A 176 -13.80 7.96 7.23
C ARG A 176 -12.29 8.01 7.21
N ILE A 177 -11.74 8.97 7.95
CA ILE A 177 -10.30 9.16 8.12
C ILE A 177 -10.04 9.28 9.61
N ASP A 178 -9.17 8.43 10.12
CA ASP A 178 -8.81 8.36 11.52
C ASP A 178 -7.41 8.93 11.75
N HIS A 179 -7.26 9.79 12.76
CA HIS A 179 -5.98 10.27 13.25
C HIS A 179 -5.52 9.41 14.40
N TRP A 180 -4.30 8.90 14.30
CA TRP A 180 -3.67 8.07 15.31
C TRP A 180 -2.39 8.70 15.79
N ASP A 181 -2.11 8.62 17.08
CA ASP A 181 -0.74 8.81 17.58
C ASP A 181 0.05 7.49 17.50
N VAL A 182 1.37 7.58 17.60
CA VAL A 182 2.26 6.41 17.56
C VAL A 182 2.12 5.47 18.76
N SER A 183 1.36 5.85 19.80
CA SER A 183 0.99 4.93 20.89
C SER A 183 -0.20 4.02 20.53
N GLY A 184 -0.74 4.16 19.31
CA GLY A 184 -1.89 3.41 18.84
C GLY A 184 -3.22 3.94 19.36
N ARG A 185 -3.23 5.15 19.94
CA ARG A 185 -4.45 5.80 20.40
C ARG A 185 -5.08 6.58 19.25
N LEU A 186 -6.37 6.33 19.03
CA LEU A 186 -7.21 7.12 18.14
C LEU A 186 -7.41 8.49 18.77
N VAL A 187 -6.93 9.55 18.10
CA VAL A 187 -7.02 10.93 18.56
C VAL A 187 -8.30 11.59 18.05
N GLU A 188 -8.59 11.46 16.75
CA GLU A 188 -9.80 11.98 16.14
C GLU A 188 -10.26 11.12 14.94
N SER A 189 -11.52 11.29 14.54
CA SER A 189 -12.11 10.60 13.38
C SER A 189 -12.95 11.60 12.58
N LEU A 190 -12.56 11.81 11.33
CA LEU A 190 -13.26 12.64 10.36
C LEU A 190 -14.20 11.75 9.54
N ARG A 191 -15.45 12.18 9.38
CA ARG A 191 -16.45 11.46 8.58
C ARG A 191 -17.16 12.43 7.65
N ARG A 192 -17.40 11.99 6.42
CA ARG A 192 -18.20 12.74 5.44
C ARG A 192 -19.32 11.87 4.90
N ASP A 193 -20.49 12.46 4.77
CA ASP A 193 -21.57 11.86 3.99
C ASP A 193 -21.39 12.27 2.52
N ALA A 194 -21.23 11.28 1.65
CA ALA A 194 -20.92 11.47 0.24
C ALA A 194 -21.65 10.38 -0.57
N PRO A 195 -22.86 10.67 -1.08
CA PRO A 195 -23.66 9.68 -1.81
C PRO A 195 -22.98 9.06 -3.03
N TRP A 196 -21.95 9.70 -3.57
CA TRP A 196 -21.14 9.17 -4.67
C TRP A 196 -20.05 8.18 -4.21
N PHE A 197 -19.78 8.08 -2.90
CA PHE A 197 -18.83 7.14 -2.29
C PHE A 197 -19.54 6.28 -1.24
N GLU A 198 -20.58 5.58 -1.68
CA GLU A 198 -21.25 4.59 -0.87
C GLU A 198 -20.38 3.34 -0.76
N GLY A 199 -19.98 3.03 0.47
CA GLY A 199 -19.17 1.88 0.79
C GLY A 199 -19.75 0.58 0.31
N ARG A 200 -19.30 0.10 -0.85
CA ARG A 200 -19.76 -1.20 -1.34
C ARG A 200 -19.10 -2.31 -0.55
N GLU A 201 -19.93 -3.27 -0.18
CA GLU A 201 -19.46 -4.47 0.51
C GLU A 201 -18.60 -5.33 -0.41
N THR A 202 -18.82 -5.31 -1.72
CA THR A 202 -18.05 -6.10 -2.67
C THR A 202 -17.75 -5.28 -3.91
N ARG A 203 -16.58 -5.53 -4.52
CA ARG A 203 -16.34 -5.10 -5.91
C ARG A 203 -17.19 -5.99 -6.81
N SER A 204 -18.45 -5.62 -6.99
CA SER A 204 -19.29 -6.24 -8.00
C SER A 204 -18.73 -5.88 -9.37
N LEU A 205 -18.28 -6.88 -10.12
CA LEU A 205 -17.89 -6.72 -11.53
C LEU A 205 -19.13 -6.75 -12.45
N ALA A 206 -20.33 -6.51 -11.91
CA ALA A 206 -21.55 -6.50 -12.69
C ALA A 206 -21.49 -5.39 -13.75
N ARG A 207 -21.42 -5.79 -15.02
CA ARG A 207 -21.25 -4.94 -16.22
C ARG A 207 -22.37 -3.94 -16.48
N LEU A 208 -23.41 -3.91 -15.65
CA LEU A 208 -24.60 -3.09 -15.85
C LEU A 208 -24.58 -1.79 -15.04
N GLU A 209 -23.71 -1.70 -14.04
CA GLU A 209 -23.57 -0.55 -13.16
C GLU A 209 -22.23 0.16 -13.34
N PRO A 210 -22.17 1.49 -13.14
CA PRO A 210 -20.90 2.21 -13.14
C PRO A 210 -19.94 1.59 -12.12
N PRO A 211 -18.63 1.52 -12.42
CA PRO A 211 -17.62 1.21 -11.42
C PRO A 211 -17.82 2.11 -10.20
N PRO A 212 -17.80 1.55 -8.98
CA PRO A 212 -17.95 2.35 -7.78
C PRO A 212 -16.76 3.29 -7.64
N ALA A 213 -16.99 4.42 -6.98
CA ALA A 213 -15.89 5.28 -6.56
C ALA A 213 -14.95 4.51 -5.64
N ASP A 214 -13.64 4.73 -5.79
CA ASP A 214 -12.61 4.05 -5.01
C ASP A 214 -11.66 5.08 -4.41
N LEU A 215 -11.29 4.90 -3.15
CA LEU A 215 -10.21 5.66 -2.56
C LEU A 215 -8.90 5.11 -3.11
N VAL A 216 -8.09 5.96 -3.74
CA VAL A 216 -6.85 5.54 -4.41
C VAL A 216 -5.60 6.13 -3.76
N GLY A 217 -5.73 7.19 -2.96
CA GLY A 217 -4.60 7.82 -2.29
C GLY A 217 -4.98 8.67 -1.11
N LEU A 218 -4.04 8.79 -0.17
CA LEU A 218 -4.11 9.67 1.00
C LEU A 218 -2.72 10.25 1.21
N ASP A 219 -2.59 11.56 1.30
CA ASP A 219 -1.30 12.21 1.58
C ASP A 219 -1.49 13.45 2.45
N SER A 220 -0.44 13.92 3.12
CA SER A 220 -0.44 15.21 3.80
C SER A 220 0.70 16.08 3.30
N ASP A 221 0.46 17.37 3.15
CA ASP A 221 1.52 18.32 2.80
C ASP A 221 2.19 18.95 4.01
N SER A 222 3.25 19.73 3.76
CA SER A 222 4.01 20.44 4.81
C SER A 222 3.21 21.54 5.51
N GLU A 223 2.07 21.97 4.96
CA GLU A 223 1.15 22.91 5.60
C GLU A 223 0.14 22.19 6.50
N GLY A 224 0.23 20.85 6.61
CA GLY A 224 -0.66 20.03 7.41
C GLY A 224 -2.03 19.81 6.76
N ARG A 225 -2.18 20.09 5.46
CA ARG A 225 -3.42 19.77 4.74
C ARG A 225 -3.41 18.30 4.36
N LEU A 226 -4.56 17.66 4.52
CA LEU A 226 -4.80 16.28 4.12
C LEU A 226 -5.42 16.25 2.72
N TRP A 227 -4.73 15.57 1.79
CA TRP A 227 -5.16 15.31 0.43
C TRP A 227 -5.75 13.91 0.34
N VAL A 228 -6.95 13.81 -0.23
CA VAL A 228 -7.67 12.54 -0.38
C VAL A 228 -8.03 12.40 -1.86
N LEU A 229 -7.55 11.33 -2.49
CA LEU A 229 -7.74 11.10 -3.91
C LEU A 229 -8.72 9.96 -4.15
N PHE A 230 -9.76 10.23 -4.93
CA PHE A 230 -10.75 9.24 -5.35
C PHE A 230 -10.70 9.03 -6.85
N SER A 231 -10.88 7.78 -7.27
CA SER A 231 -11.30 7.44 -8.62
C SER A 231 -12.82 7.41 -8.65
N VAL A 232 -13.42 8.04 -9.65
CA VAL A 232 -14.87 8.03 -9.89
C VAL A 232 -15.12 7.61 -11.32
N SER A 233 -16.23 6.90 -11.55
CA SER A 233 -16.61 6.51 -12.91
C SER A 233 -17.00 7.71 -13.75
N ASP A 234 -16.56 7.70 -15.01
CA ASP A 234 -17.02 8.67 -16.01
C ASP A 234 -18.53 8.50 -16.26
N LEU A 235 -19.23 9.59 -16.60
CA LEU A 235 -20.64 9.53 -16.99
C LEU A 235 -20.85 8.65 -18.24
N GLU A 236 -19.84 8.58 -19.11
CA GLU A 236 -19.83 7.78 -20.34
C GLU A 236 -19.09 6.44 -20.19
N TRP A 237 -18.89 5.93 -18.96
CA TRP A 237 -18.09 4.71 -18.68
C TRP A 237 -18.45 3.49 -19.55
N LYS A 238 -19.69 3.38 -20.02
CA LYS A 238 -20.14 2.31 -20.92
C LYS A 238 -19.50 2.38 -22.30
N GLY A 239 -19.27 3.58 -22.84
CA GLY A 239 -18.71 3.80 -24.17
C GLY A 239 -17.23 3.43 -24.26
N SER A 240 -16.50 3.55 -23.17
CA SER A 240 -15.07 3.24 -23.08
C SER A 240 -14.77 1.75 -22.85
N TRP A 241 -15.81 0.93 -22.67
CA TRP A 241 -15.65 -0.50 -22.38
C TRP A 241 -15.52 -1.31 -23.67
N THR A 242 -14.27 -1.61 -24.07
CA THR A 242 -14.01 -2.56 -25.16
C THR A 242 -13.71 -3.93 -24.55
N PRO A 243 -14.56 -4.96 -24.75
CA PRO A 243 -14.25 -6.29 -24.25
C PRO A 243 -13.00 -6.84 -24.94
N THR A 244 -12.06 -7.38 -24.16
CA THR A 244 -10.82 -7.98 -24.69
C THR A 244 -11.07 -9.16 -25.64
N TRP A 245 -12.20 -9.86 -25.51
CA TRP A 245 -12.61 -10.92 -26.45
C TRP A 245 -13.17 -10.40 -27.79
N ALA A 246 -13.45 -9.09 -27.90
CA ALA A 246 -13.90 -8.48 -29.16
C ALA A 246 -12.72 -7.98 -30.02
N LEU A 247 -11.49 -8.17 -29.56
CA LEU A 247 -10.25 -7.77 -30.25
C LEU A 247 -9.51 -8.97 -30.88
N SER A 248 -10.10 -10.17 -30.87
CA SER A 248 -9.53 -11.41 -31.40
C SER A 248 -10.19 -11.86 -32.70
#